data_AF-A0A845RR66-F1
#
_entry.id   AF-A0A845RR66-F1
#
_cell.length_a   1.000
_cell.length_b   1.000
_cell.length_c   1.000
_cell.angle_alpha   90.00
_cell.angle_beta   90.00
_cell.angle_gamma   90.00
#
_symmetry.space_group_name_H-M   'P 1'
#
loop_
_entity.id
_entity.type
_entity.pdbx_description
1 polymer ?
#
loop_
_entity_poly.entity_id
_entity_poly.type
_entity_poly.pdbx_seq_one_letter_code
_entity_poly.pdbx_strand_id
1 'polypeptide(L)'
;MTTKKQKKMGSGWVKIQTPRALRAAIQRMLNKILMGKAPLDHAGTFAQLANAWTRAYQTEMSLLEMKELEARIAELEELKRYDVSKRNESLDEMQKARKELKELMKQWR
;
A
#
# COMPACT_ATOMS: atom_id res chain seq x y z
N MET A 1 9.33 21.64 -30.34
CA MET A 1 8.58 20.80 -29.38
C MET A 1 7.12 20.73 -29.82
N THR A 2 6.65 19.60 -30.32
CA THR A 2 5.29 19.45 -30.86
C THR A 2 4.32 19.06 -29.75
N THR A 3 3.45 19.98 -29.34
CA THR A 3 2.31 19.69 -28.47
C THR A 3 1.32 18.81 -29.23
N LYS A 4 1.33 17.49 -28.96
CA LYS A 4 0.31 16.56 -29.48
C LYS A 4 -1.07 17.00 -28.98
N LYS A 5 -1.87 17.64 -29.85
CA LYS A 5 -3.30 17.85 -29.62
C LYS A 5 -3.98 16.49 -29.54
N GLN A 6 -4.40 16.06 -28.35
CA GLN A 6 -5.23 14.88 -28.18
C GLN A 6 -6.55 15.07 -28.94
N LYS A 7 -6.81 14.16 -29.89
CA LYS A 7 -8.05 14.07 -30.66
C LYS A 7 -9.23 13.95 -29.69
N LYS A 8 -10.17 14.91 -29.73
CA LYS A 8 -11.46 14.79 -29.04
C LYS A 8 -12.25 13.67 -29.71
N MET A 9 -12.34 12.51 -29.06
CA MET A 9 -13.21 11.41 -29.51
C MET A 9 -14.67 11.83 -29.29
N GLY A 10 -15.52 11.61 -30.29
CA GLY A 10 -16.86 12.20 -30.48
C GLY A 10 -17.97 11.73 -29.55
N SER A 11 -17.70 11.55 -28.26
CA SER A 11 -18.75 11.44 -27.26
C SER A 11 -18.30 12.19 -26.02
N GLY A 12 -19.18 12.99 -25.40
CA GLY A 12 -18.85 13.92 -24.31
C GLY A 12 -18.34 13.26 -23.01
N TRP A 13 -17.96 11.99 -23.06
CA TRP A 13 -17.49 11.17 -21.95
C TRP A 13 -15.99 11.41 -21.72
N VAL A 14 -15.64 11.78 -20.49
CA VAL A 14 -14.25 11.93 -20.08
C VAL A 14 -13.73 10.58 -19.61
N LYS A 15 -12.77 10.00 -20.34
CA LYS A 15 -12.10 8.78 -19.92
C LYS A 15 -11.21 9.08 -18.70
N ILE A 16 -11.53 8.50 -17.55
CA ILE A 16 -10.77 8.66 -16.31
C ILE A 16 -9.89 7.42 -16.15
N GLN A 17 -8.58 7.59 -16.30
CA GLN A 17 -7.59 6.51 -16.15
C GLN A 17 -6.62 6.74 -14.98
N THR A 18 -6.56 7.96 -14.44
CA THR A 18 -5.65 8.32 -13.35
C THR A 18 -6.37 9.20 -12.32
N PRO A 19 -5.91 9.23 -11.05
CA PRO A 19 -6.47 10.11 -10.04
C PRO A 19 -6.43 11.59 -10.45
N ARG A 20 -5.35 12.01 -11.13
CA ARG A 20 -5.24 13.38 -11.68
C ARG A 20 -6.31 13.68 -12.72
N ALA A 21 -6.66 12.71 -13.57
CA ALA A 21 -7.74 12.86 -14.54
C ALA A 21 -9.11 12.96 -13.85
N LEU A 22 -9.33 12.22 -12.76
CA LEU A 22 -10.54 12.30 -11.94
C LEU A 22 -10.69 13.68 -11.29
N ARG A 23 -9.62 14.21 -10.68
CA ARG A 23 -9.59 15.56 -10.10
C ARG A 23 -9.93 16.63 -11.13
N ALA A 24 -9.34 16.54 -12.31
CA ALA A 24 -9.60 17.47 -13.41
C ALA A 24 -11.03 17.35 -13.98
N ALA A 25 -11.66 16.17 -13.90
CA ALA A 25 -13.05 15.97 -14.30
C ALA A 25 -14.03 16.55 -13.26
N ILE A 26 -13.77 16.33 -11.97
CA ILE A 26 -14.54 16.92 -10.86
C ILE A 26 -14.48 18.44 -10.93
N GLN A 27 -13.29 19.01 -11.08
CA GLN A 27 -13.12 20.46 -11.17
C GLN A 27 -13.85 21.06 -12.38
N ARG A 28 -13.85 20.36 -13.52
CA ARG A 28 -14.63 20.78 -14.70
C ARG A 28 -16.14 20.71 -14.46
N MET A 29 -16.65 19.68 -13.77
CA MET A 29 -18.08 19.63 -13.42
C MET A 29 -18.48 20.67 -12.40
N LEU A 30 -17.65 20.91 -11.38
CA LEU A 30 -17.88 21.95 -10.39
C LEU A 30 -17.99 23.33 -11.07
N ASN A 31 -17.06 23.64 -11.98
CA ASN A 31 -17.12 24.90 -12.74
C ASN A 31 -18.36 24.99 -13.62
N LYS A 32 -18.83 23.89 -14.21
CA LYS A 32 -20.09 23.89 -14.99
C LYS A 32 -21.32 24.10 -14.11
N ILE A 33 -21.35 23.56 -12.90
CA ILE A 33 -22.42 23.81 -11.92
C ILE A 33 -22.43 25.28 -11.52
N LEU A 34 -21.26 25.84 -11.18
CA LEU A 34 -21.12 27.22 -10.73
C LEU A 34 -21.40 28.25 -11.83
N MET A 35 -21.10 27.94 -13.09
CA MET A 35 -21.31 28.84 -14.23
C MET A 35 -22.60 28.56 -15.01
N GLY A 36 -23.34 27.50 -14.67
CA GLY A 36 -24.53 27.06 -15.39
C GLY A 36 -25.80 27.79 -14.98
N LYS A 37 -26.71 28.01 -15.93
CA LYS A 37 -28.06 28.55 -15.65
C LYS A 37 -29.01 27.54 -15.00
N ALA A 38 -28.70 26.24 -15.11
CA ALA A 38 -29.44 25.12 -14.50
C ALA A 38 -28.46 24.19 -13.74
N PRO A 39 -28.03 24.57 -12.53
CA PRO A 39 -27.02 23.82 -11.76
C PRO A 39 -27.47 22.40 -11.37
N LEU A 40 -28.79 22.22 -11.22
CA LEU A 40 -29.40 20.94 -10.82
C LEU A 40 -29.21 19.84 -11.87
N ASP A 41 -29.12 20.19 -13.16
CA ASP A 41 -28.91 19.24 -14.26
C ASP A 41 -27.54 18.55 -14.20
N HIS A 42 -26.60 19.11 -13.45
CA HIS A 42 -25.23 18.60 -13.32
C HIS A 42 -24.94 18.02 -11.92
N ALA A 43 -25.87 18.18 -10.97
CA ALA A 43 -25.71 17.74 -9.58
C ALA A 43 -25.53 16.22 -9.46
N GLY A 44 -26.30 15.44 -10.22
CA GLY A 44 -26.21 13.98 -10.22
C GLY A 44 -24.84 13.46 -10.70
N THR A 45 -24.34 14.00 -11.82
CA THR A 45 -23.02 13.63 -12.35
C THR A 45 -21.89 14.06 -11.42
N PHE A 46 -22.02 15.23 -10.78
CA PHE A 46 -21.06 15.68 -9.79
C PHE A 46 -21.04 14.78 -8.55
N ALA A 47 -22.21 14.39 -8.02
CA ALA A 47 -22.31 13.47 -6.88
C ALA A 47 -21.64 12.12 -7.17
N GLN A 48 -21.84 11.57 -8.38
CA GLN A 48 -21.17 10.34 -8.80
C GLN A 48 -19.65 10.48 -8.84
N LEU A 49 -19.12 11.58 -9.39
CA LEU A 49 -17.68 11.83 -9.44
C LEU A 49 -17.07 12.07 -8.07
N ALA A 50 -17.78 12.78 -7.18
CA ALA A 50 -17.36 12.99 -5.79
C ALA A 50 -17.32 11.67 -5.03
N ASN A 51 -18.34 10.82 -5.16
CA ASN A 51 -18.36 9.49 -4.55
C ASN A 51 -17.22 8.61 -5.06
N ALA A 52 -16.94 8.65 -6.37
CA ALA A 52 -15.80 7.92 -6.95
C ALA A 52 -14.46 8.41 -6.37
N TRP A 53 -14.31 9.72 -6.16
CA TRP A 53 -13.13 10.29 -5.51
C TRP A 53 -12.96 9.84 -4.07
N THR A 54 -14.03 9.93 -3.27
CA THR A 54 -14.00 9.50 -1.86
C THR A 54 -13.62 8.02 -1.74
N ARG A 55 -14.19 7.16 -2.58
CA ARG A 55 -13.85 5.73 -2.59
C ARG A 55 -12.41 5.48 -3.02
N ALA A 56 -11.92 6.16 -4.06
CA ALA A 56 -10.54 6.02 -4.50
C ALA A 56 -9.56 6.45 -3.40
N TYR A 57 -9.85 7.54 -2.69
CA TYR A 57 -9.05 8.02 -1.57
C TYR A 57 -9.08 7.04 -0.38
N GLN A 58 -10.24 6.48 -0.03
CA GLN A 58 -10.33 5.44 0.99
C GLN A 58 -9.50 4.21 0.63
N THR A 59 -9.56 3.74 -0.62
CA THR A 59 -8.73 2.63 -1.09
C THR A 59 -7.23 2.96 -1.00
N GLU A 60 -6.82 4.17 -1.37
CA GLU A 60 -5.44 4.61 -1.25
C GLU A 60 -4.95 4.60 0.20
N MET A 61 -5.76 5.11 1.13
CA MET A 61 -5.46 5.05 2.57
C MET A 61 -5.32 3.61 3.07
N SER A 62 -6.26 2.73 2.72
CA SER A 62 -6.17 1.31 3.09
C SER A 62 -4.92 0.64 2.51
N LEU A 63 -4.48 1.02 1.30
CA LEU A 63 -3.23 0.51 0.72
C LEU A 63 -1.99 0.98 1.48
N LEU A 64 -2.00 2.20 2.01
CA LEU A 64 -0.92 2.70 2.85
C LEU A 64 -0.88 1.95 4.19
N GLU A 65 -2.03 1.78 4.83
CA GLU A 65 -2.15 0.99 6.08
C GLU A 65 -1.68 -0.45 5.87
N MET A 66 -2.04 -1.09 4.76
CA MET A 66 -1.57 -2.43 4.42
C MET A 66 -0.04 -2.49 4.30
N LYS A 67 0.58 -1.51 3.64
CA LYS A 67 2.05 -1.44 3.51
C LYS A 67 2.75 -1.25 4.85
N GLU A 68 2.17 -0.45 5.74
CA GLU A 68 2.70 -0.28 7.10
C GLU A 68 2.62 -1.60 7.89
N LEU A 69 1.51 -2.32 7.78
CA LEU A 69 1.35 -3.64 8.40
C LEU A 69 2.33 -4.66 7.82
N GLU A 70 2.53 -4.69 6.50
CA GLU A 70 3.52 -5.56 5.84
C GLU A 70 4.94 -5.27 6.34
N ALA A 71 5.33 -4.00 6.45
CA ALA A 71 6.62 -3.62 7.01
C ALA A 71 6.77 -4.09 8.46
N ARG A 72 5.73 -3.93 9.27
CA ARG A 72 5.74 -4.36 10.67
C ARG A 72 5.83 -5.88 10.81
N ILE A 73 5.16 -6.64 9.95
CA ILE A 73 5.26 -8.11 9.92
C ILE A 73 6.68 -8.52 9.56
N ALA A 74 7.31 -7.88 8.57
CA ALA A 74 8.69 -8.18 8.18
C ALA A 74 9.67 -7.98 9.34
N GLU A 75 9.56 -6.88 10.10
CA GLU A 75 10.36 -6.64 11.30
C GLU A 75 10.17 -7.74 12.36
N LEU A 76 8.92 -8.15 12.61
CA LEU A 76 8.61 -9.20 13.58
C LEU A 76 9.14 -10.57 13.15
N GLU A 77 9.10 -10.88 11.85
CA GLU A 77 9.67 -12.10 11.31
C GLU A 77 11.20 -12.12 11.45
N GLU A 78 11.86 -10.98 11.24
CA GLU A 78 13.30 -10.86 11.42
C GLU A 78 13.71 -11.06 12.89
N LEU A 79 13.00 -10.43 13.82
CA LEU A 79 13.19 -10.64 15.26
C LEU A 79 13.01 -12.11 15.65
N LYS A 80 11.97 -12.76 15.12
CA LYS A 80 11.72 -14.18 15.38
C LYS A 80 12.84 -15.07 14.83
N ARG A 81 13.39 -14.74 13.65
CA ARG A 81 14.54 -15.47 13.08
C ARG A 81 15.78 -15.29 13.94
N TYR A 82 16.02 -14.08 14.44
CA TYR A 82 17.13 -13.80 15.35
C TYR A 82 17.01 -14.63 16.64
N ASP A 83 15.84 -14.65 17.27
CA ASP A 83 15.61 -15.44 18.49
C ASP A 83 15.83 -16.95 18.27
N VAL A 84 15.37 -17.47 17.13
CA VAL A 84 15.59 -18.88 16.75
C VAL A 84 17.09 -19.15 16.56
N SER A 85 17.82 -18.23 15.90
CA SER A 85 19.28 -18.38 15.73
C SER A 85 20.02 -18.42 17.06
N LYS A 86 19.67 -17.51 18.00
CA LYS A 86 20.28 -17.45 19.33
C LYS A 86 19.99 -18.70 20.17
N ARG A 87 18.77 -19.23 20.08
CA ARG A 87 18.43 -20.51 20.73
C ARG A 87 19.26 -21.67 20.17
N ASN A 88 19.47 -21.72 18.86
CA ASN A 88 20.26 -22.77 18.24
C ASN A 88 21.74 -22.69 18.65
N GLU A 89 22.32 -21.48 18.68
CA GLU A 89 23.68 -21.26 19.20
C GLU A 89 23.83 -21.78 20.63
N SER A 90 22.86 -21.45 21.51
CA SER A 90 22.86 -21.92 22.89
C SER A 90 22.78 -23.45 23.01
N LEU A 91 21.98 -24.11 22.16
CA LEU A 91 21.90 -25.57 22.12
C LEU A 91 23.22 -26.20 21.67
N ASP A 92 23.90 -25.61 20.68
CA ASP A 92 25.20 -26.09 20.20
C ASP A 92 26.29 -25.96 21.27
N GLU A 93 26.31 -24.85 22.01
CA GLU A 93 27.22 -24.65 23.15
C GLU A 93 26.99 -25.70 24.25
N MET A 94 25.73 -25.96 24.61
CA MET A 94 25.38 -27.01 25.58
C MET A 94 25.83 -28.40 25.09
N GLN A 95 25.68 -28.70 23.80
CA GLN A 95 26.14 -29.97 23.24
C GLN A 95 27.66 -30.11 23.28
N LYS A 96 28.42 -29.04 23.03
CA LYS A 96 29.89 -29.04 23.16
C LYS A 96 30.31 -29.28 24.60
N ALA A 97 29.77 -28.51 25.55
CA ALA A 97 30.07 -28.68 26.97
C ALA A 97 29.76 -30.11 27.45
N ARG A 98 28.65 -30.70 26.99
CA ARG A 98 28.31 -32.10 27.30
C ARG A 98 29.31 -33.10 26.73
N LYS A 99 29.84 -32.89 25.52
CA LYS A 99 30.87 -33.75 24.93
C LYS A 99 32.19 -33.65 25.70
N GLU A 100 32.62 -32.44 26.02
CA GLU A 100 33.83 -32.19 26.81
C GLU A 100 33.76 -32.87 28.18
N LEU A 101 32.63 -32.72 28.88
CA LEU A 101 32.41 -33.36 30.18
C LEU A 101 32.48 -34.90 30.07
N LYS A 102 31.96 -35.48 28.98
CA LYS A 102 32.02 -36.93 28.74
C LYS A 102 33.45 -37.41 28.51
N GLU A 103 34.27 -36.65 27.79
CA GLU A 103 35.69 -36.99 27.57
C GLU A 103 36.50 -36.86 28.87
N LEU A 104 36.28 -35.80 29.66
CA LEU A 104 36.93 -35.64 30.97
C LEU A 104 36.59 -36.80 31.92
N MET A 105 35.32 -37.22 31.98
CA MET A 105 34.92 -38.39 32.77
C MET A 105 35.56 -39.70 32.30
N LYS A 106 35.86 -39.81 31.00
CA LYS A 106 36.53 -40.98 30.43
C LYS A 106 38.03 -41.00 30.78
N GLN A 107 38.67 -39.84 30.86
CA GLN A 107 40.07 -39.70 31.29
C GLN A 107 40.26 -39.93 32.80
N TRP A 108 39.22 -39.65 33.60
CA TRP A 108 39.21 -39.88 35.05
C TRP A 108 38.96 -41.33 35.48
N ARG A 109 38.72 -42.23 34.52
CA ARG A 109 38.37 -43.64 34.74
C ARG A 109 39.50 -44.55 34.30
#